data_AF-A0A942ALZ3-F1
#
_entry.id   AF-A0A942ALZ3-F1
#
_cell.length_a   1.000
_cell.length_b   1.000
_cell.length_c   1.000
_cell.angle_alpha   90.00
_cell.angle_beta   90.00
_cell.angle_gamma   90.00
#
_symmetry.space_group_name_H-M   'P 1'
#
loop_
_entity.id
_entity.type
_entity.pdbx_description
1 polymer ?
#
loop_
_entity_poly.entity_id
_entity_poly.type
_entity_poly.pdbx_seq_one_letter_code
_entity_poly.pdbx_strand_id
1 'polypeptide(L)'
;MKNLFLILFLILGIGITYAGKNYKVTVTYEIIYEYYDDSNGSYMGEKPAGTSSNKFSFYAETPHEAEEKAISQCSSTCSSSGTYQGPGEYKGKKCKVYQKRRVISARAQ
;
A
#
# COMPACT_ATOMS: atom_id res chain seq x y z
N MET A 1 17.98 49.90 18.27
CA MET A 1 17.77 48.75 17.36
C MET A 1 18.10 47.43 18.05
N LYS A 2 17.44 47.09 19.17
CA LYS A 2 17.71 45.83 19.92
C LYS A 2 16.45 45.04 20.27
N ASN A 3 15.27 45.65 20.09
CA ASN A 3 13.99 45.05 20.45
C ASN A 3 13.22 44.51 19.23
N LEU A 4 13.74 44.68 18.00
CA LEU A 4 13.07 44.20 16.78
C LEU A 4 13.45 42.76 16.43
N PHE A 5 14.66 42.31 16.81
CA PHE A 5 15.13 40.95 16.55
C PHE A 5 14.44 39.88 17.42
N LEU A 6 14.03 40.25 18.64
CA LEU A 6 13.35 39.33 19.58
C LEU A 6 11.93 38.95 19.12
N ILE A 7 11.26 39.84 18.39
CA ILE A 7 9.92 39.58 17.84
C ILE A 7 9.99 38.65 16.63
N LEU A 8 11.09 38.70 15.86
CA LEU A 8 11.28 37.85 14.68
C LEU A 8 11.40 36.36 15.04
N PHE A 9 12.08 36.04 16.16
CA PHE A 9 12.17 34.66 16.67
C PHE A 9 10.86 34.12 17.26
N LEU A 10 9.98 35.01 17.72
CA LEU A 10 8.66 34.65 18.27
C LEU A 10 7.67 34.23 17.18
N ILE A 11 7.80 34.78 15.96
CA ILE A 11 6.91 34.47 14.84
C ILE A 11 7.39 33.21 14.08
N LEU A 12 8.70 32.93 14.09
CA LEU A 12 9.29 31.73 13.48
C LEU A 12 9.20 30.47 14.36
N GLY A 13 8.92 30.63 15.65
CA GLY A 13 8.85 29.56 16.65
C GLY A 13 7.45 28.94 16.85
N ILE A 14 6.44 29.32 16.06
CA ILE A 14 5.16 28.62 16.02
C ILE A 14 5.36 27.38 15.15
N GLY A 15 6.22 26.47 15.61
CA GLY A 15 6.17 25.08 15.18
C GLY A 15 4.79 24.59 15.59
N ILE A 16 3.87 24.55 14.63
CA ILE A 16 2.54 23.98 14.82
C ILE A 16 2.81 22.53 15.19
N THR A 17 2.81 22.24 16.48
CA THR A 17 2.92 20.88 16.98
C THR A 17 1.57 20.26 16.68
N TYR A 18 1.42 19.71 15.47
CA TYR A 18 0.30 18.88 15.14
C TYR A 18 0.43 17.66 16.05
N ALA A 19 -0.29 17.68 17.17
CA ALA A 19 -0.40 16.53 18.06
C ALA A 19 -1.00 15.40 17.21
N GLY A 20 -0.14 14.47 16.78
CA GLY A 20 -0.55 13.34 15.98
C GLY A 20 -1.64 12.54 16.71
N LYS A 21 -2.43 11.81 15.93
CA LYS A 21 -3.42 10.88 16.47
C LYS A 21 -3.35 9.56 15.73
N ASN A 22 -3.97 8.55 16.33
CA ASN A 22 -4.14 7.27 15.67
C ASN A 22 -5.29 7.35 14.66
N TYR A 23 -4.97 7.14 13.39
CA TYR A 23 -5.94 7.02 12.31
C TYR A 23 -6.19 5.56 12.00
N LYS A 24 -7.45 5.19 11.78
CA LYS A 24 -7.81 3.88 11.24
C LYS A 24 -7.91 3.98 9.73
N VAL A 25 -6.99 3.33 9.02
CA VAL A 25 -6.95 3.40 7.56
C VAL A 25 -7.50 2.11 6.98
N THR A 26 -8.54 2.21 6.14
CA THR A 26 -9.00 1.08 5.32
C THR A 26 -8.36 1.17 3.94
N VAL A 27 -7.59 0.15 3.57
CA VAL A 27 -6.97 0.02 2.25
C VAL A 27 -7.72 -1.02 1.45
N THR A 28 -8.31 -0.61 0.33
CA THR A 28 -8.91 -1.49 -0.67
C THR A 28 -7.89 -1.77 -1.75
N TYR A 29 -7.68 -3.04 -2.06
CA TYR A 29 -6.73 -3.49 -3.07
C TYR A 29 -7.35 -4.54 -3.99
N GLU A 30 -6.90 -4.53 -5.23
CA GLU A 30 -7.13 -5.62 -6.17
C GLU A 30 -6.07 -6.69 -5.96
N ILE A 31 -6.51 -7.94 -5.96
CA ILE A 31 -5.65 -9.12 -6.00
C ILE A 31 -5.44 -9.46 -7.46
N ILE A 32 -4.18 -9.50 -7.88
CA ILE A 32 -3.76 -9.85 -9.23
C ILE A 32 -2.88 -11.10 -9.13
N TYR A 33 -3.15 -12.10 -9.96
CA TYR A 33 -2.27 -13.25 -10.11
C TYR A 33 -1.37 -13.04 -11.32
N GLU A 34 -0.06 -13.01 -11.10
CA GLU A 34 0.97 -13.02 -12.13
C GLU A 34 1.38 -14.47 -12.40
N TYR A 35 1.44 -14.84 -13.69
CA TYR A 35 1.75 -16.18 -14.14
C TYR A 35 3.14 -16.20 -14.77
N TYR A 36 3.98 -17.13 -14.31
CA TYR A 36 5.31 -17.35 -14.86
C TYR A 36 5.44 -18.79 -15.33
N ASP A 37 6.11 -18.99 -16.45
CA ASP A 37 6.38 -20.31 -16.99
C ASP A 37 7.27 -21.09 -16.00
N ASP A 38 6.88 -22.31 -15.66
CA ASP A 38 7.59 -23.10 -14.64
C ASP A 38 8.97 -23.60 -15.13
N SER A 39 9.16 -23.72 -16.45
CA SER A 39 10.38 -24.25 -17.05
C SER A 39 11.51 -23.21 -17.14
N ASN A 40 11.18 -21.96 -17.46
CA ASN A 40 12.17 -20.90 -17.70
C ASN A 40 11.95 -19.62 -16.88
N GLY A 41 10.86 -19.54 -16.11
CA GLY A 41 10.55 -18.37 -15.29
C GLY A 41 10.10 -17.13 -16.08
N SER A 42 9.76 -17.27 -17.35
CA SER A 42 9.30 -16.15 -18.18
C SER A 42 7.91 -15.67 -17.75
N TYR A 43 7.69 -14.36 -17.74
CA TYR A 43 6.38 -13.78 -17.48
C TYR A 43 5.38 -14.11 -18.59
N MET A 44 4.24 -14.67 -18.22
CA MET A 44 3.21 -15.13 -19.16
C MET A 44 1.96 -14.25 -19.16
N GLY A 45 1.83 -13.32 -18.21
CA GLY A 45 0.69 -12.43 -18.07
C GLY A 45 0.13 -12.38 -16.65
N GLU A 46 -0.92 -11.58 -16.48
CA GLU A 46 -1.60 -11.40 -15.20
C GLU A 46 -3.13 -11.48 -15.34
N LYS A 47 -3.82 -11.91 -14.29
CA LYS A 47 -5.28 -11.87 -14.22
C LYS A 47 -5.77 -11.32 -12.88
N PRO A 48 -6.82 -10.47 -12.88
CA PRO A 48 -7.47 -10.06 -11.66
C PRO A 48 -8.19 -11.26 -11.01
N ALA A 49 -8.01 -11.40 -9.70
CA ALA A 49 -8.63 -12.46 -8.88
C ALA A 49 -9.76 -11.94 -8.00
N GLY A 50 -9.87 -10.61 -7.83
CA GLY A 50 -10.91 -9.95 -7.06
C GLY A 50 -10.38 -8.76 -6.26
N THR A 51 -11.24 -8.17 -5.44
CA THR A 51 -10.89 -7.04 -4.57
C THR A 51 -11.06 -7.43 -3.10
N SER A 52 -10.17 -6.94 -2.25
CA SER A 52 -10.24 -7.12 -0.80
C SER A 52 -9.86 -5.84 -0.07
N SER A 53 -10.05 -5.80 1.25
CA SER A 53 -9.73 -4.64 2.07
C SER A 53 -9.05 -5.04 3.38
N ASN A 54 -8.00 -4.32 3.76
CA ASN A 54 -7.34 -4.45 5.06
C ASN A 54 -7.51 -3.16 5.86
N LYS A 55 -7.55 -3.30 7.19
CA LYS A 55 -7.58 -2.16 8.11
C LYS A 55 -6.27 -2.09 8.87
N PHE A 56 -5.68 -0.90 8.89
CA PHE A 56 -4.46 -0.59 9.62
C PHE A 56 -4.73 0.53 10.62
N SER A 57 -3.87 0.66 11.62
CA SER A 57 -3.92 1.78 12.56
C SER A 57 -2.53 2.38 12.68
N PHE A 58 -2.42 3.69 12.44
CA PHE A 58 -1.15 4.41 12.47
C PHE A 58 -1.27 5.68 13.28
N TYR A 59 -0.25 5.97 14.07
CA TYR A 59 -0.03 7.32 14.57
C TYR A 59 0.56 8.18 13.44
N ALA A 60 -0.09 9.31 13.15
CA ALA A 60 0.32 10.26 12.13
C ALA A 60 -0.15 11.67 12.50
N GLU A 61 0.49 12.68 11.91
CA GLU A 61 0.08 14.08 12.07
C GLU A 61 -1.14 14.39 11.19
N THR A 62 -1.21 13.77 10.01
CA THR A 62 -2.30 13.97 9.06
C THR A 62 -2.96 12.66 8.60
N PRO A 63 -4.22 12.69 8.15
CA PRO A 63 -4.88 11.52 7.55
C PRO A 63 -4.11 11.01 6.31
N HIS A 64 -3.55 11.93 5.51
CA HIS A 64 -2.79 11.61 4.31
C HIS A 64 -1.51 10.82 4.63
N GLU A 65 -0.75 11.25 5.64
CA GLU A 65 0.44 10.53 6.09
C GLU A 65 0.08 9.10 6.58
N ALA A 66 -1.03 8.94 7.29
CA ALA A 66 -1.51 7.62 7.69
C ALA A 66 -1.90 6.75 6.48
N GLU A 67 -2.52 7.34 5.45
CA GLU A 67 -2.86 6.67 4.20
C GLU A 67 -1.62 6.20 3.44
N GLU A 68 -0.58 7.03 3.33
CA GLU A 68 0.69 6.65 2.69
C GLU A 68 1.38 5.49 3.42
N LYS A 69 1.42 5.53 4.76
CA LYS A 69 1.92 4.41 5.59
C LYS A 69 1.13 3.14 5.32
N ALA A 70 -0.20 3.24 5.24
CA ALA A 70 -1.07 2.10 4.96
C ALA A 70 -0.87 1.53 3.56
N ILE A 71 -0.69 2.38 2.54
CA ILE A 71 -0.39 1.97 1.17
C ILE A 71 0.93 1.21 1.13
N SER A 72 1.97 1.75 1.76
CA SER A 72 3.29 1.13 1.82
C SER A 72 3.24 -0.25 2.48
N GLN A 73 2.58 -0.35 3.64
CA GLN A 73 2.41 -1.64 4.34
C GLN A 73 1.48 -2.62 3.59
N CYS A 74 0.47 -2.14 2.87
CA CYS A 74 -0.40 -3.01 2.07
C CYS A 74 0.33 -3.55 0.84
N SER A 75 1.20 -2.75 0.25
CA SER A 75 1.98 -3.11 -0.94
C SER A 75 3.07 -4.15 -0.62
N SER A 76 3.50 -4.26 0.64
CA SER A 76 4.54 -5.21 1.07
C SER A 76 4.04 -6.62 1.40
N THR A 77 2.75 -6.94 1.17
CA THR A 77 2.15 -8.18 1.71
C THR A 77 1.76 -9.22 0.63
N CYS A 78 2.43 -10.39 0.73
CA CYS A 78 2.14 -11.74 0.20
C CYS A 78 2.51 -12.07 -1.26
N SER A 79 3.67 -12.71 -1.45
CA SER A 79 3.83 -13.75 -2.47
C SER A 79 3.34 -15.09 -1.90
N SER A 80 2.49 -15.79 -2.64
CA SER A 80 2.18 -17.19 -2.39
C SER A 80 2.38 -17.94 -3.69
N SER A 81 3.40 -18.80 -3.74
CA SER A 81 3.69 -19.65 -4.90
C SER A 81 2.73 -20.85 -4.91
N GLY A 82 2.17 -21.14 -6.08
CA GLY A 82 1.30 -22.31 -6.28
C GLY A 82 1.18 -22.69 -7.74
N THR A 83 0.70 -23.91 -8.00
CA THR A 83 0.39 -24.40 -9.35
C THR A 83 -1.05 -23.99 -9.72
N TYR A 84 -1.21 -23.23 -10.80
CA TYR A 84 -2.55 -22.93 -11.32
C TYR A 84 -3.17 -24.16 -11.98
N GLN A 85 -4.38 -24.54 -11.57
CA GLN A 85 -5.16 -25.63 -12.18
C GLN A 85 -6.51 -25.14 -12.75
N GLY A 86 -6.68 -23.83 -12.95
CA GLY A 86 -7.94 -23.23 -13.39
C GLY A 86 -8.21 -23.31 -14.90
N PRO A 87 -9.44 -22.99 -15.34
CA PRO A 87 -9.84 -22.98 -16.75
C PRO A 87 -9.33 -21.74 -17.53
N GLY A 88 -9.35 -21.79 -18.86
CA GLY A 88 -8.97 -20.69 -19.75
C GLY A 88 -7.54 -20.80 -20.33
N GLU A 89 -6.92 -19.65 -20.63
CA GLU A 89 -5.63 -19.54 -21.35
C GLU A 89 -4.45 -20.30 -20.71
N TYR A 90 -4.47 -20.47 -19.39
CA TYR A 90 -3.43 -21.16 -18.63
C TYR A 90 -3.85 -22.57 -18.17
N LYS A 91 -5.00 -23.08 -18.64
CA LYS A 91 -5.50 -24.42 -18.29
C LYS A 91 -4.50 -25.50 -18.72
N GLY A 92 -4.05 -26.32 -17.78
CA GLY A 92 -3.12 -27.43 -18.04
C GLY A 92 -1.65 -27.02 -18.21
N LYS A 93 -1.33 -25.72 -18.12
CA LYS A 93 0.06 -25.24 -18.11
C LYS A 93 0.63 -25.32 -16.70
N LYS A 94 1.87 -25.78 -16.57
CA LYS A 94 2.63 -25.63 -15.33
C LYS A 94 3.13 -24.19 -15.27
N CYS A 95 2.53 -23.40 -14.38
CA CYS A 95 2.94 -22.03 -14.14
C CYS A 95 3.20 -21.85 -12.64
N LYS A 96 4.22 -21.05 -12.31
CA LYS A 96 4.37 -20.47 -10.99
C LYS A 96 3.44 -19.26 -10.91
N VAL A 97 2.50 -19.29 -9.98
CA VAL A 97 1.59 -18.18 -9.73
C VAL A 97 2.12 -17.34 -8.58
N TYR A 98 2.16 -16.03 -8.76
CA TYR A 98 2.47 -15.07 -7.71
C TYR A 98 1.28 -14.16 -7.49
N GLN A 99 0.93 -13.93 -6.24
CA GLN A 99 -0.07 -12.95 -5.88
C GLN A 99 0.59 -11.57 -5.76
N LYS A 100 -0.04 -10.59 -6.39
CA LYS A 100 0.28 -9.18 -6.29
C LYS A 100 -0.95 -8.43 -5.79
N ARG A 101 -0.72 -7.35 -5.06
CA ARG A 101 -1.77 -6.43 -4.61
C ARG A 101 -1.58 -5.09 -5.29
N ARG A 102 -2.62 -4.61 -5.97
CA ARG A 102 -2.66 -3.26 -6.51
C ARG A 102 -3.61 -2.44 -5.65
N VAL A 103 -3.08 -1.45 -4.92
CA VAL A 103 -3.92 -0.60 -4.08
C VAL A 103 -4.84 0.24 -4.97
N ILE A 104 -6.14 0.18 -4.69
CA ILE A 104 -7.18 0.96 -5.36
C ILE A 104 -7.43 2.25 -4.58
N SER A 105 -7.51 2.15 -3.25
CA SER A 105 -7.74 3.31 -2.38
C SER A 105 -7.27 3.04 -0.96
N ALA A 106 -6.80 4.08 -0.28
CA ALA A 106 -6.62 4.11 1.17
C ALA A 106 -7.45 5.27 1.73
N ARG A 107 -8.19 5.03 2.82
CA ARG A 107 -9.01 6.06 3.47
C ARG A 107 -8.84 6.02 4.98
N ALA A 108 -8.34 7.11 5.54
CA ALA A 108 -8.26 7.33 6.98
C ALA A 108 -9.63 7.72 7.57
N GLN A 109 -9.95 7.17 8.73
CA GLN A 109 -11.09 7.51 9.60
C GLN A 109 -10.60 8.12 10.90
#